data_AF-A0A1W9RPS4-F1
#
_entry.id   AF-A0A1W9RPS4-F1
#
_cell.length_a   1.000
_cell.length_b   1.000
_cell.length_c   1.000
_cell.angle_alpha   90.00
_cell.angle_beta   90.00
_cell.angle_gamma   90.00
#
_symmetry.space_group_name_H-M   'P 1'
#
loop_
_entity.id
_entity.type
_entity.pdbx_description
1 polymer ?
#
loop_
_entity_poly.entity_id
_entity_poly.type
_entity_poly.pdbx_seq_one_letter_code
_entity_poly.pdbx_strand_id
1 'polypeptide(L)'
;MFRSAAARAEKAGFDAVELQMGHGYLLAQFISPAVNDREDEYGGDFDNRVRFPLMVFDALKEATSLPVIVRISGDEMVPGGFGLSEMMNLSKRLEERGAAAIHVTAGSVCSTPPWFFQHMFIPKGKTWEMAKEIKNGIRIPVISVGRINTFEDIEKLKEDYDADYMAVGRALVADPDFVGKYLGEVGGNPRPCLACSEGCLGGVKSGMGLGCVVNPLVGRDDFELSRTAQPKK
;
A
#
# COMPACT_ATOMS: atom_id res chain seq x y z
N MET A 1 -0.99 -17.84 -14.48
CA MET A 1 -1.51 -16.44 -14.48
C MET A 1 -0.43 -15.43 -14.11
N PHE A 2 0.12 -15.46 -12.88
CA PHE A 2 1.10 -14.50 -12.38
C PHE A 2 2.34 -14.31 -13.28
N ARG A 3 3.02 -15.40 -13.70
CA ARG A 3 4.14 -15.36 -14.66
C ARG A 3 3.82 -14.55 -15.92
N SER A 4 2.66 -14.84 -16.52
CA SER A 4 2.22 -14.16 -17.74
C SER A 4 1.93 -12.68 -17.52
N ALA A 5 1.51 -12.27 -16.32
CA ALA A 5 1.28 -10.87 -15.99
C ALA A 5 2.61 -10.11 -15.84
N ALA A 6 3.60 -10.70 -15.15
CA ALA A 6 4.94 -10.13 -15.03
C ALA A 6 5.62 -9.95 -16.40
N ALA A 7 5.59 -10.97 -17.26
CA ALA A 7 6.14 -10.90 -18.61
C ALA A 7 5.45 -9.82 -19.47
N ARG A 8 4.13 -9.61 -19.28
CA ARG A 8 3.39 -8.52 -19.93
C ARG A 8 3.79 -7.14 -19.40
N ALA A 9 4.03 -7.01 -18.10
CA ALA A 9 4.48 -5.75 -17.51
C ALA A 9 5.85 -5.35 -18.06
N GLU A 10 6.79 -6.28 -18.13
CA GLU A 10 8.10 -6.04 -18.74
C GLU A 10 8.00 -5.66 -20.22
N LYS A 11 7.19 -6.39 -21.00
CA LYS A 11 6.94 -6.04 -22.41
C LYS A 11 6.30 -4.66 -22.59
N ALA A 12 5.49 -4.22 -21.62
CA ALA A 12 4.86 -2.90 -21.64
C ALA A 12 5.80 -1.78 -21.18
N GLY A 13 7.01 -2.09 -20.71
CA GLY A 13 8.00 -1.10 -20.29
C GLY A 13 7.81 -0.57 -18.87
N PHE A 14 7.14 -1.33 -17.98
CA PHE A 14 7.11 -0.98 -16.56
C PHE A 14 8.50 -1.13 -15.91
N ASP A 15 8.83 -0.27 -14.95
CA ASP A 15 10.12 -0.29 -14.25
C ASP A 15 10.18 -1.30 -13.09
N ALA A 16 9.03 -1.70 -12.56
CA ALA A 16 8.91 -2.65 -11.46
C ALA A 16 7.54 -3.33 -11.48
N VAL A 17 7.42 -4.43 -10.74
CA VAL A 17 6.12 -5.09 -10.46
C VAL A 17 5.89 -5.16 -8.95
N GLU A 18 4.68 -4.82 -8.51
CA GLU A 18 4.26 -4.98 -7.11
C GLU A 18 3.37 -6.22 -6.97
N LEU A 19 3.80 -7.18 -6.15
CA LEU A 19 3.04 -8.39 -5.83
C LEU A 19 2.21 -8.17 -4.57
N GLN A 20 0.89 -8.19 -4.73
CA GLN A 20 -0.06 -8.02 -3.63
C GLN A 20 -0.17 -9.30 -2.78
N MET A 21 0.43 -9.28 -1.59
CA MET A 21 0.38 -10.33 -0.55
C MET A 21 -0.34 -9.87 0.72
N GLY A 22 -1.00 -8.70 0.72
CA GLY A 22 -1.76 -8.17 1.85
C GLY A 22 -3.25 -8.03 1.57
N HIS A 23 -3.94 -7.38 2.52
CA HIS A 23 -5.34 -6.94 2.41
C HIS A 23 -6.41 -8.02 2.24
N GLY A 24 -6.10 -9.29 2.55
CA GLY A 24 -7.08 -10.37 2.40
C GLY A 24 -7.37 -10.75 0.94
N TYR A 25 -6.53 -10.33 0.00
CA TYR A 25 -6.53 -10.88 -1.37
C TYR A 25 -5.98 -12.31 -1.39
N LEU A 26 -5.99 -12.96 -2.56
CA LEU A 26 -5.68 -14.38 -2.73
C LEU A 26 -4.46 -14.86 -1.92
N LEU A 27 -3.30 -14.20 -2.04
CA LEU A 27 -2.10 -14.66 -1.34
C LEU A 27 -2.20 -14.44 0.19
N ALA A 28 -2.83 -13.35 0.62
CA ALA A 28 -3.10 -13.13 2.05
C ALA A 28 -4.08 -14.16 2.63
N GLN A 29 -5.03 -14.67 1.84
CA GLN A 29 -5.95 -15.74 2.27
C GLN A 29 -5.20 -17.04 2.57
N PHE A 30 -4.16 -17.38 1.81
CA PHE A 30 -3.32 -18.55 2.13
C PHE A 30 -2.50 -18.33 3.41
N ILE A 31 -2.00 -17.11 3.64
CA ILE A 31 -1.19 -16.79 4.83
C ILE A 31 -2.06 -16.79 6.10
N SER A 32 -3.30 -16.32 6.01
CA SER A 32 -4.18 -16.11 7.15
C SER A 32 -4.72 -17.42 7.74
N PRO A 33 -4.42 -17.71 9.02
CA PRO A 33 -5.04 -18.82 9.72
C PRO A 33 -6.53 -18.60 10.00
N ALA A 34 -7.06 -17.38 9.84
CA ALA A 34 -8.47 -17.08 10.06
C ALA A 34 -9.38 -17.50 8.91
N VAL A 35 -8.82 -17.76 7.72
CA VAL A 35 -9.59 -18.14 6.52
C VAL A 35 -9.00 -19.34 5.76
N ASN A 36 -7.80 -19.81 6.12
CA ASN A 36 -7.18 -20.99 5.52
C ASN A 36 -7.38 -22.23 6.40
N ASP A 37 -8.54 -22.87 6.23
CA ASP A 37 -8.92 -24.10 6.95
C ASP A 37 -8.42 -25.38 6.24
N ARG A 38 -7.38 -25.28 5.40
CA ARG A 38 -6.86 -26.43 4.66
C ARG A 38 -6.06 -27.35 5.58
N GLU A 39 -6.19 -28.65 5.37
CA GLU A 39 -5.44 -29.70 6.07
C GLU A 39 -4.30 -30.30 5.22
N ASP A 40 -4.06 -29.76 4.02
CA ASP A 40 -2.99 -30.18 3.12
C ASP A 40 -1.72 -29.32 3.27
N GLU A 41 -0.75 -29.52 2.38
CA GLU A 41 0.56 -28.85 2.41
C GLU A 41 0.51 -27.31 2.22
N TYR A 42 -0.67 -26.74 2.01
CA TYR A 42 -0.90 -25.30 1.86
C TYR A 42 -1.68 -24.69 3.04
N GLY A 43 -1.96 -25.45 4.10
CA GLY A 43 -2.65 -25.00 5.31
C GLY A 43 -2.03 -25.53 6.61
N GLY A 44 -2.64 -25.20 7.74
CA GLY A 44 -2.11 -25.56 9.05
C GLY A 44 -1.01 -24.61 9.51
N ASP A 45 0.22 -25.11 9.67
CA ASP A 45 1.34 -24.32 10.18
C ASP A 45 1.76 -23.17 9.24
N PHE A 46 2.56 -22.24 9.76
CA PHE A 46 2.98 -21.06 9.01
C PHE A 46 3.76 -21.43 7.73
N ASP A 47 4.61 -22.47 7.77
CA ASP A 47 5.44 -22.88 6.65
C ASP A 47 4.61 -23.36 5.46
N ASN A 48 3.55 -24.11 5.72
CA ASN A 48 2.60 -24.55 4.71
C ASN A 48 1.75 -23.38 4.20
N ARG A 49 1.27 -22.50 5.09
CA ARG A 49 0.46 -21.33 4.71
C ARG A 49 1.19 -20.35 3.80
N VAL A 50 2.50 -20.17 3.97
CA VAL A 50 3.32 -19.32 3.09
C VAL A 50 3.84 -20.03 1.84
N ARG A 51 3.66 -21.36 1.72
CA ARG A 51 4.15 -22.16 0.58
C ARG A 51 3.66 -21.62 -0.75
N PHE A 52 2.35 -21.46 -0.92
CA PHE A 52 1.77 -20.96 -2.16
C PHE A 52 2.18 -19.50 -2.47
N PRO A 53 2.11 -18.54 -1.52
CA PRO A 53 2.66 -17.19 -1.71
C PRO A 53 4.11 -17.16 -2.18
N LEU A 54 4.99 -17.97 -1.58
CA LEU A 54 6.40 -18.03 -1.96
C LEU A 54 6.60 -18.67 -3.35
N MET A 55 5.87 -19.73 -3.67
CA MET A 55 5.88 -20.31 -5.02
C MET A 55 5.45 -19.30 -6.09
N VAL A 56 4.47 -18.45 -5.79
CA VAL A 56 4.05 -17.37 -6.69
C VAL A 56 5.16 -16.34 -6.85
N PHE A 57 5.81 -15.92 -5.77
CA PHE A 57 6.95 -15.00 -5.83
C PHE A 57 8.09 -15.55 -6.68
N ASP A 58 8.51 -16.79 -6.45
CA ASP A 58 9.59 -17.45 -7.20
C ASP A 58 9.23 -17.53 -8.70
N ALA A 59 7.96 -17.86 -9.00
CA ALA A 59 7.45 -17.84 -10.36
C ALA A 59 7.51 -16.45 -11.03
N LEU A 60 7.25 -15.36 -10.31
CA LEU A 60 7.45 -14.00 -10.84
C LEU A 60 8.91 -13.73 -11.13
N LYS A 61 9.81 -14.05 -10.18
CA LYS A 61 11.27 -13.82 -10.31
C LYS A 61 11.87 -14.56 -11.50
N GLU A 62 11.35 -15.73 -11.84
CA GLU A 62 11.77 -16.47 -13.04
C GLU A 62 11.21 -15.87 -14.35
N ALA A 63 10.09 -15.16 -14.29
CA ALA A 63 9.35 -14.71 -15.47
C ALA A 63 9.68 -13.28 -15.91
N THR A 64 10.41 -12.51 -15.10
CA THR A 64 10.78 -11.13 -15.43
C THR A 64 12.12 -10.70 -14.83
N SER A 65 12.83 -9.80 -15.51
CA SER A 65 14.02 -9.16 -14.95
C SER A 65 13.70 -7.94 -14.07
N LEU A 66 12.44 -7.49 -14.07
CA LEU A 66 12.01 -6.33 -13.29
C LEU A 66 12.16 -6.56 -11.78
N PRO A 67 12.54 -5.52 -11.01
CA PRO A 67 12.44 -5.54 -9.55
C PRO A 67 11.02 -5.91 -9.10
N VAL A 68 10.92 -6.87 -8.17
CA VAL A 68 9.64 -7.30 -7.58
C VAL A 68 9.53 -6.72 -6.17
N ILE A 69 8.60 -5.78 -5.99
CA ILE A 69 8.20 -5.25 -4.69
C ILE A 69 7.09 -6.13 -4.14
N VAL A 70 7.09 -6.44 -2.84
CA VAL A 70 6.04 -7.27 -2.23
C VAL A 70 5.26 -6.43 -1.22
N ARG A 71 3.95 -6.32 -1.43
CA ARG A 71 3.08 -5.55 -0.56
C ARG A 71 2.32 -6.45 0.41
N ILE A 72 2.54 -6.26 1.70
CA ILE A 72 2.02 -7.11 2.78
C ILE A 72 1.26 -6.31 3.83
N SER A 73 0.23 -6.91 4.42
CA SER A 73 -0.31 -6.40 5.68
C SER A 73 0.64 -6.83 6.80
N GLY A 74 1.23 -5.90 7.57
CA GLY A 74 2.07 -6.26 8.73
C GLY A 74 1.28 -6.96 9.83
N ASP A 75 -0.01 -6.64 9.94
CA ASP A 75 -0.97 -7.29 10.82
C ASP A 75 -2.32 -7.31 10.09
N GLU A 76 -3.00 -8.45 10.08
CA GLU A 76 -4.30 -8.62 9.43
C GLU A 76 -5.41 -7.85 10.16
N MET A 77 -5.19 -7.53 11.44
CA MET A 77 -6.12 -6.90 12.38
C MET A 77 -7.40 -7.73 12.61
N VAL A 78 -7.37 -9.01 12.22
CA VAL A 78 -8.48 -9.96 12.37
C VAL A 78 -8.21 -10.84 13.59
N PRO A 79 -9.19 -11.08 14.47
CA PRO A 79 -9.05 -12.07 15.53
C PRO A 79 -8.67 -13.44 14.97
N GLY A 80 -7.55 -14.00 15.44
CA GLY A 80 -7.01 -15.26 14.91
C GLY A 80 -6.35 -15.16 13.54
N GLY A 81 -6.13 -13.94 13.02
CA GLY A 81 -5.34 -13.69 11.81
C GLY A 81 -3.84 -13.70 12.07
N PHE A 82 -3.05 -13.49 11.02
CA PHE A 82 -1.59 -13.37 11.16
C PHE A 82 -1.19 -12.03 11.79
N GLY A 83 -0.05 -12.03 12.48
CA GLY A 83 0.53 -10.85 13.12
C GLY A 83 1.94 -10.53 12.64
N LEU A 84 2.50 -9.46 13.21
CA LEU A 84 3.78 -8.89 12.79
C LEU A 84 4.97 -9.85 12.90
N SER A 85 4.97 -10.77 13.87
CA SER A 85 6.03 -11.77 14.03
C SER A 85 6.10 -12.74 12.84
N GLU A 86 4.94 -13.20 12.35
CA GLU A 86 4.84 -14.05 11.17
C GLU A 86 5.22 -13.27 9.90
N MET A 87 4.75 -12.03 9.79
CA MET A 87 5.05 -11.18 8.64
C MET A 87 6.52 -10.74 8.59
N MET A 88 7.20 -10.63 9.72
CA MET A 88 8.66 -10.49 9.81
C MET A 88 9.37 -11.74 9.27
N ASN A 89 8.91 -12.94 9.63
CA ASN A 89 9.48 -14.19 9.10
C ASN A 89 9.27 -14.29 7.58
N LEU A 90 8.08 -13.96 7.08
CA LEU A 90 7.81 -13.89 5.65
C LEU A 90 8.71 -12.87 4.94
N SER A 91 8.89 -11.68 5.53
CA SER A 91 9.73 -10.62 4.96
C SER A 91 11.19 -11.07 4.79
N LYS A 92 11.75 -11.78 5.77
CA LYS A 92 13.10 -12.38 5.67
C LYS A 92 13.18 -13.42 4.55
N ARG A 93 12.17 -14.28 4.43
CA ARG A 93 12.11 -15.28 3.34
C ARG A 93 12.01 -14.65 1.95
N LEU A 94 11.27 -13.55 1.83
CA LEU A 94 11.16 -12.78 0.59
C LEU A 94 12.47 -12.07 0.24
N GLU A 95 13.15 -11.50 1.24
CA GLU A 95 14.50 -10.95 1.08
C GLU A 95 15.49 -12.00 0.57
N GLU A 96 15.54 -13.18 1.18
CA GLU A 96 16.43 -14.28 0.75
C GLU A 96 16.18 -14.72 -0.71
N ARG A 97 14.95 -14.53 -1.21
CA ARG A 97 14.55 -14.84 -2.59
C ARG A 97 14.76 -13.66 -3.55
N GLY A 98 15.28 -12.54 -3.07
CA GLY A 98 15.60 -11.37 -3.89
C GLY A 98 14.40 -10.47 -4.20
N ALA A 99 13.51 -10.27 -3.22
CA ALA A 99 12.54 -9.17 -3.25
C ALA A 99 13.29 -7.83 -3.25
N ALA A 100 12.80 -6.88 -4.04
CA ALA A 100 13.46 -5.58 -4.18
C ALA A 100 13.13 -4.63 -3.02
N ALA A 101 11.91 -4.71 -2.48
CA ALA A 101 11.46 -3.95 -1.33
C ALA A 101 10.21 -4.61 -0.72
N ILE A 102 9.94 -4.29 0.54
CA ILE A 102 8.69 -4.68 1.22
C ILE A 102 7.82 -3.43 1.44
N HIS A 103 6.61 -3.43 0.90
CA HIS A 103 5.63 -2.37 1.11
C HIS A 103 4.65 -2.77 2.21
N VAL A 104 4.75 -2.12 3.37
CA VAL A 104 4.04 -2.53 4.59
C VAL A 104 2.77 -1.71 4.79
N THR A 105 1.65 -2.41 4.89
CA THR A 105 0.32 -1.86 5.16
C THR A 105 -0.37 -2.62 6.28
N ALA A 106 -1.69 -2.51 6.44
CA ALA A 106 -2.44 -3.15 7.53
C ALA A 106 -3.84 -3.60 7.09
N GLY A 107 -4.40 -4.54 7.83
CA GLY A 107 -5.80 -4.91 7.70
C GLY A 107 -6.13 -5.81 6.52
N SER A 108 -7.43 -6.10 6.40
CA SER A 108 -8.09 -6.89 5.38
C SER A 108 -9.27 -6.10 4.80
N VAL A 109 -9.51 -6.20 3.49
CA VAL A 109 -10.58 -5.46 2.81
C VAL A 109 -11.97 -5.79 3.39
N CYS A 110 -12.21 -7.06 3.70
CA CYS A 110 -13.53 -7.55 4.11
C CYS A 110 -13.71 -7.56 5.62
N SER A 111 -12.67 -7.90 6.38
CA SER A 111 -12.79 -8.15 7.82
C SER A 111 -12.37 -6.95 8.67
N THR A 112 -11.40 -6.16 8.21
CA THR A 112 -10.95 -4.93 8.88
C THR A 112 -10.81 -3.74 7.92
N PRO A 113 -11.88 -3.38 7.18
CA PRO A 113 -11.84 -2.29 6.21
C PRO A 113 -11.28 -0.96 6.75
N PRO A 114 -11.54 -0.56 8.02
CA PRO A 114 -10.94 0.64 8.58
C PRO A 114 -9.41 0.67 8.49
N TRP A 115 -8.73 -0.45 8.77
CA TRP A 115 -7.27 -0.58 8.71
C TRP A 115 -6.73 -0.61 7.29
N PHE A 116 -7.50 -1.16 6.34
CA PHE A 116 -7.17 -1.13 4.92
C PHE A 116 -7.24 0.29 4.32
N PHE A 117 -8.34 1.00 4.54
CA PHE A 117 -8.55 2.33 3.95
C PHE A 117 -7.96 3.48 4.79
N GLN A 118 -7.73 3.25 6.07
CA GLN A 118 -7.26 4.22 7.05
C GLN A 118 -7.99 5.56 6.96
N HIS A 119 -9.29 5.51 7.24
CA HIS A 119 -10.12 6.70 7.31
C HIS A 119 -9.78 7.56 8.55
N MET A 120 -10.45 8.69 8.71
CA MET A 120 -10.10 9.69 9.72
C MET A 120 -10.11 9.21 11.17
N PHE A 121 -10.88 8.16 11.52
CA PHE A 121 -10.94 7.62 12.89
C PHE A 121 -9.80 6.64 13.22
N ILE A 122 -9.06 6.17 12.22
CA ILE A 122 -7.94 5.25 12.47
C ILE A 122 -6.70 6.08 12.83
N PRO A 123 -6.07 5.84 14.00
CA PRO A 123 -4.88 6.58 14.39
C PRO A 123 -3.74 6.37 13.38
N LYS A 124 -2.96 7.43 13.14
CA LYS A 124 -1.65 7.30 12.48
C LYS A 124 -0.67 6.61 13.44
N GLY A 125 0.47 6.17 12.93
CA GLY A 125 1.52 5.57 13.74
C GLY A 125 1.55 4.05 13.62
N LYS A 126 0.49 3.33 14.00
CA LYS A 126 0.54 1.84 14.08
C LYS A 126 1.04 1.15 12.81
N THR A 127 0.64 1.61 11.63
CA THR A 127 1.16 1.04 10.36
C THR A 127 2.60 1.44 10.07
N TRP A 128 3.01 2.62 10.49
CA TRP A 128 4.40 3.09 10.40
C TRP A 128 5.30 2.34 11.39
N GLU A 129 4.80 2.03 12.60
CA GLU A 129 5.48 1.17 13.57
C GLU A 129 5.74 -0.21 13.00
N MET A 130 4.72 -0.85 12.40
CA MET A 130 4.90 -2.15 11.74
C MET A 130 5.93 -2.10 10.60
N ALA A 131 5.92 -1.02 9.80
CA ALA A 131 6.90 -0.83 8.74
C ALA A 131 8.33 -0.69 9.31
N LYS A 132 8.50 0.12 10.35
CA LYS A 132 9.77 0.29 11.07
C LYS A 132 10.27 -1.03 11.68
N GLU A 133 9.39 -1.78 12.31
CA GLU A 133 9.74 -3.07 12.91
C GLU A 133 10.22 -4.05 11.84
N ILE A 134 9.51 -4.15 10.71
CA ILE A 134 9.94 -4.97 9.56
C ILE A 134 11.28 -4.50 9.02
N LYS A 135 11.47 -3.18 8.84
CA LYS A 135 12.74 -2.59 8.40
C LYS A 135 13.91 -3.02 9.29
N ASN A 136 13.73 -3.00 10.62
CA ASN A 136 14.80 -3.38 11.55
C ASN A 136 15.20 -4.87 11.46
N GLY A 137 14.39 -5.71 10.82
CA GLY A 137 14.65 -7.15 10.70
C GLY A 137 15.12 -7.62 9.33
N ILE A 138 15.20 -6.74 8.33
CA ILE A 138 15.65 -7.04 6.96
C ILE A 138 16.64 -5.97 6.47
N ARG A 139 17.30 -6.19 5.34
CA ARG A 139 18.30 -5.29 4.73
C ARG A 139 17.80 -4.61 3.46
N ILE A 140 16.80 -5.18 2.80
CA ILE A 140 16.15 -4.54 1.65
C ILE A 140 15.26 -3.36 2.09
N PRO A 141 15.04 -2.35 1.24
CA PRO A 141 14.24 -1.19 1.61
C PRO A 141 12.80 -1.52 1.99
N VAL A 142 12.26 -0.74 2.94
CA VAL A 142 10.84 -0.81 3.33
C VAL A 142 10.09 0.45 2.91
N ILE A 143 8.92 0.25 2.30
CA ILE A 143 8.01 1.32 1.88
C ILE A 143 6.90 1.45 2.93
N SER A 144 6.91 2.57 3.64
CA SER A 144 5.88 2.94 4.62
C SER A 144 4.67 3.53 3.92
N VAL A 145 3.49 3.00 4.20
CA VAL A 145 2.22 3.66 3.88
C VAL A 145 1.42 3.89 5.13
N GLY A 146 0.57 4.90 5.07
CA GLY A 146 -0.59 4.93 5.94
C GLY A 146 -1.00 6.34 6.28
N ARG A 147 -2.05 6.82 5.62
CA ARG A 147 -2.61 8.17 5.82
C ARG A 147 -1.53 9.27 5.89
N ILE A 148 -0.53 9.21 5.02
CA ILE A 148 0.49 10.26 4.83
C ILE A 148 -0.20 11.38 4.03
N ASN A 149 -0.70 12.39 4.72
CA ASN A 149 -1.54 13.44 4.12
C ASN A 149 -1.25 14.86 4.60
N THR A 150 -0.25 15.04 5.45
CA THR A 150 0.30 16.35 5.81
C THR A 150 1.83 16.34 5.73
N PHE A 151 2.47 17.51 5.69
CA PHE A 151 3.93 17.59 5.66
C PHE A 151 4.55 17.11 6.98
N GLU A 152 3.86 17.34 8.11
CA GLU A 152 4.28 16.85 9.42
C GLU A 152 4.31 15.32 9.47
N ASP A 153 3.47 14.62 8.70
CA ASP A 153 3.55 13.16 8.60
C ASP A 153 4.86 12.70 7.95
N ILE A 154 5.30 13.43 6.92
CA ILE A 154 6.54 13.13 6.21
C ILE A 154 7.73 13.36 7.14
N GLU A 155 7.77 14.49 7.85
CA GLU A 155 8.83 14.75 8.83
C GLU A 155 8.86 13.69 9.93
N LYS A 156 7.70 13.33 10.51
CA LYS A 156 7.63 12.25 11.50
C LYS A 156 8.13 10.92 10.96
N LEU A 157 7.76 10.55 9.74
CA LEU A 157 8.23 9.31 9.12
C LEU A 157 9.75 9.29 8.91
N LYS A 158 10.37 10.44 8.63
CA LYS A 158 11.84 10.57 8.55
C LYS A 158 12.48 10.47 9.94
N GLU A 159 12.02 11.28 10.89
CA GLU A 159 12.67 11.46 12.19
C GLU A 159 12.39 10.30 13.17
N ASP A 160 11.12 9.94 13.31
CA ASP A 160 10.67 9.00 14.35
C ASP A 160 10.66 7.54 13.86
N TYR A 161 10.39 7.33 12.57
CA TYR A 161 10.19 5.99 12.00
C TYR A 161 11.32 5.50 11.10
N ASP A 162 12.27 6.36 10.74
CA ASP A 162 13.38 6.03 9.85
C ASP A 162 12.87 5.37 8.56
N ALA A 163 11.93 6.00 7.85
CA ALA A 163 11.37 5.42 6.62
C ALA A 163 12.34 5.54 5.42
N ASP A 164 12.62 4.44 4.71
CA ASP A 164 13.42 4.47 3.47
C ASP A 164 12.62 5.10 2.32
N TYR A 165 11.37 4.66 2.19
CA TYR A 165 10.43 5.12 1.17
C TYR A 165 9.05 5.34 1.78
N MET A 166 8.28 6.25 1.18
CA MET A 166 6.93 6.59 1.60
C MET A 166 5.97 6.48 0.42
N ALA A 167 4.94 5.63 0.55
CA ALA A 167 3.89 5.53 -0.46
C ALA A 167 2.76 6.52 -0.14
N VAL A 168 2.59 7.51 -1.02
CA VAL A 168 1.55 8.54 -0.90
C VAL A 168 0.42 8.22 -1.89
N GLY A 169 -0.78 7.95 -1.36
CA GLY A 169 -1.97 7.63 -2.17
C GLY A 169 -2.97 8.78 -2.23
N ARG A 170 -3.95 8.77 -1.31
CA ARG A 170 -5.08 9.74 -1.31
C ARG A 170 -4.65 11.21 -1.23
N ALA A 171 -3.47 11.53 -0.70
CA ALA A 171 -2.98 12.91 -0.72
C ALA A 171 -2.70 13.39 -2.15
N LEU A 172 -2.18 12.54 -3.05
CA LEU A 172 -2.02 12.87 -4.47
C LEU A 172 -3.34 13.01 -5.21
N VAL A 173 -4.39 12.29 -4.77
CA VAL A 173 -5.74 12.48 -5.30
C VAL A 173 -6.31 13.84 -4.88
N ALA A 174 -6.09 14.24 -3.62
CA ALA A 174 -6.49 15.57 -3.15
C ALA A 174 -5.64 16.67 -3.78
N ASP A 175 -4.35 16.47 -3.94
CA ASP A 175 -3.41 17.46 -4.46
C ASP A 175 -2.32 16.76 -5.29
N PRO A 176 -2.42 16.75 -6.62
CA PRO A 176 -1.42 16.13 -7.49
C PRO A 176 0.00 16.67 -7.25
N ASP A 177 0.12 17.93 -6.81
CA ASP A 177 1.38 18.60 -6.55
C ASP A 177 1.85 18.44 -5.09
N PHE A 178 1.20 17.62 -4.26
CA PHE A 178 1.49 17.49 -2.83
C PHE A 178 2.99 17.28 -2.54
N VAL A 179 3.64 16.37 -3.29
CA VAL A 179 5.07 16.08 -3.13
C VAL A 179 5.93 17.24 -3.62
N GLY A 180 5.61 17.83 -4.78
CA GLY A 180 6.35 18.99 -5.30
C GLY A 180 6.27 20.20 -4.37
N LYS A 181 5.11 20.43 -3.74
CA LYS A 181 4.92 21.49 -2.73
C LYS A 181 5.71 21.22 -1.45
N TYR A 182 5.75 19.97 -1.01
CA TYR A 182 6.58 19.57 0.12
C TYR A 182 8.07 19.82 -0.16
N LEU A 183 8.54 19.49 -1.36
CA LEU A 183 9.93 19.69 -1.79
C LEU A 183 10.28 21.15 -2.13
N GLY A 184 9.29 22.05 -2.18
CA GLY A 184 9.47 23.44 -2.58
C GLY A 184 9.66 23.64 -4.10
N GLU A 185 9.44 22.59 -4.90
CA GLU A 185 9.51 22.63 -6.37
C GLU A 185 8.25 23.26 -6.98
N VAL A 186 7.12 23.18 -6.28
CA VAL A 186 5.84 23.79 -6.68
C VAL A 186 5.35 24.74 -5.58
N GLY A 187 4.95 25.95 -5.95
CA GLY A 187 4.43 26.94 -5.02
C GLY A 187 3.00 26.66 -4.54
N GLY A 188 2.62 27.28 -3.42
CA GLY A 188 1.25 27.25 -2.89
C GLY A 188 1.04 26.29 -1.73
N ASN A 189 -0.12 26.40 -1.08
CA ASN A 189 -0.45 25.56 0.07
C ASN A 189 -0.95 24.17 -0.37
N PRO A 190 -0.62 23.09 0.35
CA PRO A 190 -1.14 21.78 0.05
C PRO A 190 -2.65 21.75 0.26
N ARG A 191 -3.39 21.07 -0.64
CA ARG A 191 -4.80 20.75 -0.44
C ARG A 191 -4.89 19.44 0.37
N PRO A 192 -5.25 19.49 1.67
CA PRO A 192 -5.13 18.33 2.53
C PRO A 192 -6.19 17.27 2.20
N CYS A 193 -5.76 16.02 2.06
CA CYS A 193 -6.70 14.89 2.04
C CYS A 193 -7.35 14.75 3.43
N LEU A 194 -8.67 14.72 3.51
CA LEU A 194 -9.42 14.64 4.78
C LEU A 194 -9.54 13.22 5.34
N ALA A 195 -9.03 12.21 4.63
CA ALA A 195 -9.25 10.79 4.93
C ALA A 195 -10.74 10.42 5.07
N CYS A 196 -11.64 11.14 4.39
CA CYS A 196 -13.09 10.93 4.45
C CYS A 196 -13.55 9.66 3.74
N SER A 197 -12.81 9.23 2.71
CA SER A 197 -13.12 8.05 1.88
C SER A 197 -14.41 8.13 1.06
N GLU A 198 -15.06 9.30 1.01
CA GLU A 198 -16.31 9.53 0.26
C GLU A 198 -16.07 9.56 -1.25
N GLY A 199 -15.39 10.60 -1.75
CA GLY A 199 -15.20 10.78 -3.19
C GLY A 199 -14.27 9.73 -3.82
N CYS A 200 -13.27 9.26 -3.07
CA CYS A 200 -12.30 8.30 -3.61
C CYS A 200 -12.83 6.88 -3.55
N LEU A 201 -12.80 6.26 -2.37
CA LEU A 201 -13.26 4.88 -2.20
C LEU A 201 -14.76 4.75 -2.46
N GLY A 202 -15.58 5.63 -1.88
CA GLY A 202 -17.04 5.60 -2.05
C GLY A 202 -17.44 5.79 -3.52
N GLY A 203 -16.78 6.69 -4.24
CA GLY A 203 -16.94 6.88 -5.69
C GLY A 203 -16.64 5.61 -6.49
N VAL A 204 -15.49 4.98 -6.25
CA VAL A 204 -15.12 3.73 -6.93
C VAL A 204 -16.08 2.60 -6.59
N LYS A 205 -16.46 2.44 -5.30
CA LYS A 205 -17.38 1.39 -4.86
C LYS A 205 -18.80 1.55 -5.39
N SER A 206 -19.25 2.79 -5.61
CA SER A 206 -20.57 3.10 -6.18
C SER A 206 -20.59 3.06 -7.71
N GLY A 207 -19.45 2.82 -8.37
CA GLY A 207 -19.35 2.80 -9.83
C GLY A 207 -19.29 4.19 -10.47
N MET A 208 -19.24 5.27 -9.67
CA MET A 208 -19.12 6.65 -10.18
C MET A 208 -17.68 7.02 -10.57
N GLY A 209 -16.71 6.15 -10.31
CA GLY A 209 -15.30 6.39 -10.59
C GLY A 209 -14.58 7.11 -9.45
N LEU A 210 -13.29 7.42 -9.66
CA LEU A 210 -12.47 8.09 -8.66
C LEU A 210 -12.82 9.58 -8.61
N GLY A 211 -13.12 10.10 -7.41
CA GLY A 211 -13.31 11.52 -7.15
C GLY A 211 -12.64 11.98 -5.85
N CYS A 212 -12.84 13.25 -5.49
CA CYS A 212 -12.35 13.79 -4.22
C CYS A 212 -13.25 14.93 -3.71
N VAL A 213 -13.51 14.94 -2.40
CA VAL A 213 -14.37 15.96 -1.76
C VAL A 213 -13.75 17.35 -1.81
N VAL A 214 -12.42 17.43 -1.72
CA VAL A 214 -11.70 18.72 -1.73
C VAL A 214 -11.16 19.09 -3.11
N ASN A 215 -11.01 18.10 -4.01
CA ASN A 215 -10.51 18.32 -5.36
C ASN A 215 -11.59 17.99 -6.40
N PRO A 216 -12.35 18.98 -6.88
CA PRO A 216 -13.44 18.74 -7.82
C PRO A 216 -12.96 18.34 -9.23
N LEU A 217 -11.65 18.46 -9.52
CA LEU A 217 -11.07 18.10 -10.81
C LEU A 217 -10.82 16.60 -10.96
N VAL A 218 -10.82 15.83 -9.87
CA VAL A 218 -10.55 14.39 -9.94
C VAL A 218 -11.67 13.69 -10.72
N GLY A 219 -11.29 12.96 -11.77
CA GLY A 219 -12.22 12.25 -12.63
C GLY A 219 -12.96 13.14 -13.62
N ARG A 220 -12.51 14.39 -13.83
CA ARG A 220 -13.08 15.33 -14.79
C ARG A 220 -12.01 15.81 -15.76
N ASP A 221 -12.14 15.40 -17.01
CA ASP A 221 -11.27 15.86 -18.11
C ASP A 221 -11.85 17.09 -18.83
N ASP A 222 -13.07 17.49 -18.48
CA ASP A 222 -13.87 18.52 -19.14
C ASP A 222 -13.84 19.88 -18.41
N PHE A 223 -13.05 20.02 -17.35
CA PHE A 223 -13.10 21.16 -16.46
C PHE A 223 -11.76 21.91 -16.38
N GLU A 224 -11.68 23.06 -17.04
CA GLU A 224 -10.55 24.00 -16.91
C GLU A 224 -10.85 25.11 -15.90
N LEU A 225 -9.92 25.32 -14.97
CA LEU A 225 -9.97 26.46 -14.05
C LEU A 225 -9.42 27.72 -14.73
N SER A 226 -10.32 28.60 -15.17
CA SER A 226 -9.93 29.94 -15.61
C SER A 226 -9.89 30.93 -14.43
N ARG A 227 -8.90 31.82 -14.41
CA ARG A 227 -8.83 32.89 -13.41
C ARG A 227 -10.04 33.82 -13.55
N THR A 228 -10.79 34.02 -12.46
CA THR A 228 -11.94 34.95 -12.48
C THR A 228 -11.48 36.39 -12.73
N ALA A 229 -12.24 37.13 -13.54
CA ALA A 229 -12.04 38.56 -13.74
C ALA A 229 -12.34 39.39 -12.48
N GLN A 230 -13.12 38.82 -11.54
CA GLN A 230 -13.51 39.49 -10.30
C GLN A 230 -13.18 38.59 -9.10
N PRO A 231 -11.93 38.59 -8.61
CA PRO A 231 -11.56 37.83 -7.43
C PRO A 231 -12.28 38.40 -6.21
N LYS A 232 -12.98 37.55 -5.46
CA LYS A 232 -13.46 37.92 -4.12
C LYS A 232 -12.26 37.91 -3.17
N LYS A 233 -12.09 39.00 -2.43
CA LYS A 233 -11.11 39.12 -1.35
C LYS A 233 -11.50 38.24 -0.17
#